data_AF-A0A6I7QKH7-F1
#
_entry.id   AF-A0A6I7QKH7-F1
#
_cell.length_a   1.000
_cell.length_b   1.000
_cell.length_c   1.000
_cell.angle_alpha   90.00
_cell.angle_beta   90.00
_cell.angle_gamma   90.00
#
_symmetry.space_group_name_H-M   'P 1'
#
loop_
_entity.id
_entity.type
_entity.pdbx_description
1 polymer ?
#
loop_
_entity_poly.entity_id
_entity_poly.type
_entity_poly.pdbx_seq_one_letter_code
_entity_poly.pdbx_strand_id
1 'polypeptide(L)'
;MKRKKHNDLIPKTRTFIASLFMLFLIVGCVKETHVLTLSISPAESGIAEEGGKFESGENVHLLATANTGFQFAVWAEGTEMVSLESGFTYKMPDRDVILTAYFFIPGNGVIDIDGNNYPTVIIGQQEWMAANLRVTRFNDGTPIPHLTEGSDWVQLTTPAYCWYNNDESGHKVAFGALYSWFVTDVQSNGGKNVCPEGWHVPSDSEWSQMILHLDPNSNPNNLQESLNGGGKLKEAGFLHWDSPNAGATNASGFYGRPGGYRDQGTNFVQMGQLGRWWTADEHKDFPSSAWWRSIESGSPRVARHYLLKRQANSIRCIKD
;
A
#
# COMPACT_ATOMS: atom_id res chain seq x y z
N MET A 1 20.16 75.26 -71.85
CA MET A 1 19.92 75.11 -70.40
C MET A 1 18.83 76.09 -69.98
N LYS A 2 17.55 75.69 -69.97
CA LYS A 2 16.73 75.32 -68.80
C LYS A 2 16.82 76.29 -67.60
N ARG A 3 15.77 77.08 -67.35
CA ARG A 3 14.77 76.88 -66.27
C ARG A 3 13.76 78.04 -66.20
N LYS A 4 12.47 77.72 -66.39
CA LYS A 4 11.30 78.58 -66.08
C LYS A 4 11.01 78.50 -64.57
N LYS A 5 10.71 79.64 -63.95
CA LYS A 5 10.10 79.74 -62.62
C LYS A 5 8.60 79.42 -62.70
N HIS A 6 8.11 78.59 -61.79
CA HIS A 6 6.69 78.49 -61.45
C HIS A 6 6.57 78.51 -59.93
N ASN A 7 5.89 79.53 -59.41
CA ASN A 7 5.41 79.58 -58.03
C ASN A 7 4.13 78.75 -57.97
N ASP A 8 4.04 77.82 -57.03
CA ASP A 8 2.79 77.15 -56.69
C ASP A 8 2.56 77.15 -55.18
N LEU A 9 1.28 77.30 -54.87
CA LEU A 9 0.70 77.59 -53.57
C LEU A 9 0.80 76.41 -52.60
N ILE A 10 0.94 76.73 -51.31
CA ILE A 10 0.87 75.78 -50.19
C ILE A 10 -0.61 75.49 -49.88
N PRO A 11 -1.08 74.22 -49.91
CA PRO A 11 -2.35 73.86 -49.31
C PRO A 11 -2.14 73.38 -47.86
N LYS A 12 -2.94 73.90 -46.94
CA LYS A 12 -3.04 73.44 -45.55
C LYS A 12 -3.81 72.13 -45.49
N THR A 13 -3.16 71.03 -45.17
CA THR A 13 -3.81 69.75 -44.84
C THR A 13 -4.27 69.76 -43.38
N ARG A 14 -5.59 69.70 -43.16
CA ARG A 14 -6.20 69.44 -41.84
C ARG A 14 -6.12 67.94 -41.57
N THR A 15 -5.33 67.55 -40.58
CA THR A 15 -5.28 66.19 -40.05
C THR A 15 -6.52 65.92 -39.21
N PHE A 16 -7.43 65.06 -39.69
CA PHE A 16 -8.48 64.47 -38.85
C PHE A 16 -7.87 63.31 -38.06
N ILE A 17 -7.76 63.46 -36.74
CA ILE A 17 -7.43 62.35 -35.84
C ILE A 17 -8.73 61.59 -35.60
N ALA A 18 -8.94 60.49 -36.31
CA ALA A 18 -9.96 59.51 -35.96
C ALA A 18 -9.48 58.79 -34.69
N SER A 19 -10.09 59.11 -33.55
CA SER A 19 -9.85 58.41 -32.30
C SER A 19 -10.46 57.01 -32.41
N LEU A 20 -9.61 56.03 -32.71
CA LEU A 20 -9.96 54.62 -32.72
C LEU A 20 -10.05 54.16 -31.26
N PHE A 21 -11.26 54.16 -30.69
CA PHE A 21 -11.53 53.46 -29.44
C PHE A 21 -11.39 51.95 -29.71
N MET A 22 -10.20 51.41 -29.46
CA MET A 22 -9.98 49.98 -29.39
C MET A 22 -10.68 49.48 -28.13
N LEU A 23 -11.91 49.00 -28.30
CA LEU A 23 -12.62 48.25 -27.27
C LEU A 23 -11.82 46.96 -27.03
N PHE A 24 -10.98 46.94 -26.00
CA PHE A 24 -10.43 45.69 -25.48
C PHE A 24 -11.61 44.88 -24.95
N LEU A 25 -12.14 43.99 -25.79
CA LEU A 25 -12.86 42.82 -25.29
C LEU A 25 -11.85 42.06 -24.45
N ILE A 26 -11.89 42.29 -23.13
CA ILE A 26 -11.38 41.32 -22.17
C ILE A 26 -12.28 40.11 -22.40
N VAL A 27 -11.87 39.21 -23.30
CA VAL A 27 -12.38 37.85 -23.30
C VAL A 27 -11.86 37.28 -22.00
N GLY A 28 -12.65 37.46 -20.93
CA GLY A 28 -12.45 36.70 -19.71
C GLY A 28 -12.45 35.24 -20.15
N CYS A 29 -11.31 34.57 -20.03
CA CYS A 29 -11.23 33.15 -20.21
C CYS A 29 -12.11 32.55 -19.10
N VAL A 30 -13.36 32.23 -19.43
CA VAL A 30 -14.23 31.50 -18.51
C VAL A 30 -13.66 30.10 -18.46
N LYS A 31 -13.04 29.76 -17.34
CA LYS A 31 -12.57 28.40 -17.12
C LYS A 31 -13.77 27.49 -16.97
N GLU A 32 -13.70 26.32 -17.60
CA GLU A 32 -14.73 25.31 -17.41
C GLU A 32 -14.77 24.89 -15.94
N THR A 33 -15.97 24.59 -15.47
CA THR A 33 -16.21 24.21 -14.08
C THR A 33 -16.59 22.74 -14.02
N HIS A 34 -16.02 22.04 -13.04
CA HIS A 34 -16.14 20.60 -12.87
C HIS A 34 -16.53 20.25 -11.43
N VAL A 35 -17.11 19.07 -11.24
CA VAL A 35 -17.58 18.59 -9.94
C VAL A 35 -16.51 17.74 -9.27
N LEU A 36 -16.13 18.12 -8.06
CA LEU A 36 -15.36 17.31 -7.13
C LEU A 36 -16.32 16.65 -6.14
N THR A 37 -16.49 15.34 -6.29
CA THR A 37 -17.27 14.51 -5.35
C THR A 37 -16.33 13.87 -4.34
N LEU A 38 -16.66 13.99 -3.06
CA LEU A 38 -15.92 13.33 -1.99
C LEU A 38 -16.72 12.13 -1.48
N SER A 39 -16.04 11.00 -1.29
CA SER A 39 -16.60 9.75 -0.77
C SER A 39 -15.81 9.31 0.46
N ILE A 40 -16.47 8.58 1.35
CA ILE A 40 -15.89 8.05 2.59
C ILE A 40 -15.94 6.52 2.54
N SER A 41 -14.83 5.86 2.84
CA SER A 41 -14.76 4.40 2.84
C SER A 41 -13.95 3.87 4.04
N PRO A 42 -14.53 2.99 4.89
CA PRO A 42 -15.92 2.55 4.90
C PRO A 42 -16.91 3.70 5.13
N ALA A 43 -18.18 3.53 4.78
CA ALA A 43 -19.20 4.54 5.07
C ALA A 43 -19.21 4.87 6.58
N GLU A 44 -19.42 6.16 6.91
CA GLU A 44 -19.46 6.66 8.30
C GLU A 44 -18.13 6.56 9.09
N SER A 45 -17.03 6.15 8.47
CA SER A 45 -15.71 6.09 9.13
C SER A 45 -15.06 7.46 9.36
N GLY A 46 -15.58 8.51 8.73
CA GLY A 46 -15.10 9.87 8.86
C GLY A 46 -15.95 10.86 8.06
N ILE A 47 -15.43 12.07 7.95
CA ILE A 47 -15.99 13.16 7.17
C ILE A 47 -14.94 13.73 6.22
N ALA A 48 -15.40 14.29 5.11
CA ALA A 48 -14.60 14.96 4.10
C ALA A 48 -15.28 16.29 3.74
N GLU A 49 -14.50 17.37 3.74
CA GLU A 49 -15.00 18.73 3.53
C GLU A 49 -14.51 19.30 2.19
N GLU A 50 -15.15 20.37 1.72
CA GLU A 50 -14.76 21.13 0.52
C GLU A 50 -14.97 20.40 -0.82
N GLY A 51 -15.92 19.47 -0.88
CA GLY A 51 -16.47 18.96 -2.15
C GLY A 51 -17.43 19.97 -2.79
N GLY A 52 -17.56 19.96 -4.11
CA GLY A 52 -18.37 20.98 -4.80
C GLY A 52 -18.06 21.15 -6.28
N LYS A 53 -18.37 22.34 -6.80
CA LYS A 53 -18.13 22.71 -8.20
C LYS A 53 -17.06 23.80 -8.25
N PHE A 54 -15.99 23.54 -8.98
CA PHE A 54 -14.78 24.38 -9.00
C PHE A 54 -14.33 24.64 -10.43
N GLU A 55 -13.61 25.74 -10.66
CA GLU A 55 -12.97 26.01 -11.94
C GLU A 55 -11.77 25.09 -12.16
N SER A 56 -11.47 24.78 -13.42
CA SER A 56 -10.25 24.03 -13.73
C SER A 56 -8.97 24.76 -13.27
N GLY A 57 -8.08 24.01 -12.63
CA GLY A 57 -6.85 24.49 -12.04
C GLY A 57 -7.03 25.32 -10.77
N GLU A 58 -8.26 25.43 -10.25
CA GLU A 58 -8.53 25.98 -8.93
C GLU A 58 -7.91 25.08 -7.84
N ASN A 59 -7.41 25.71 -6.78
CA ASN A 59 -6.87 25.02 -5.62
C ASN A 59 -7.98 24.84 -4.58
N VAL A 60 -8.28 23.59 -4.23
CA VAL A 60 -9.27 23.21 -3.23
C VAL A 60 -8.53 22.65 -2.01
N HIS A 61 -8.82 23.17 -0.82
CA HIS A 61 -8.20 22.70 0.42
C HIS A 61 -9.05 21.56 1.00
N LEU A 62 -8.63 20.32 0.78
CA LEU A 62 -9.36 19.16 1.29
C LEU A 62 -8.92 18.83 2.71
N LEU A 63 -9.86 18.34 3.51
CA LEU A 63 -9.60 17.78 4.83
C LEU A 63 -10.49 16.57 5.08
N ALA A 64 -9.88 15.47 5.49
CA ALA A 64 -10.54 14.28 6.01
C ALA A 64 -10.34 14.21 7.53
N THR A 65 -11.45 14.07 8.27
CA THR A 65 -11.42 13.87 9.73
C THR A 65 -12.02 12.52 10.06
N ALA A 66 -11.25 11.68 10.76
CA ALA A 66 -11.70 10.35 11.17
C ALA A 66 -12.73 10.45 12.30
N ASN A 67 -13.77 9.62 12.24
CA ASN A 67 -14.68 9.44 13.36
C ASN A 67 -14.00 8.61 14.47
N THR A 68 -14.56 8.65 15.68
CA THR A 68 -14.04 7.90 16.83
C THR A 68 -13.83 6.43 16.50
N GLY A 69 -12.62 5.92 16.79
CA GLY A 69 -12.24 4.53 16.53
C GLY A 69 -11.68 4.27 15.13
N PHE A 70 -11.65 5.27 14.24
CA PHE A 70 -11.02 5.18 12.93
C PHE A 70 -9.74 6.01 12.85
N GLN A 71 -8.91 5.67 11.87
CA GLN A 71 -7.72 6.41 11.49
C GLN A 71 -7.75 6.65 9.98
N PHE A 72 -7.40 7.87 9.55
CA PHE A 72 -7.26 8.19 8.14
C PHE A 72 -6.11 7.38 7.53
N ALA A 73 -6.37 6.77 6.38
CA ALA A 73 -5.43 5.96 5.63
C ALA A 73 -4.83 6.76 4.47
N VAL A 74 -5.69 7.21 3.56
CA VAL A 74 -5.27 7.75 2.25
C VAL A 74 -6.43 8.42 1.53
N TRP A 75 -6.11 9.41 0.70
CA TRP A 75 -6.97 9.92 -0.35
C TRP A 75 -6.65 9.20 -1.65
N ALA A 76 -7.66 8.66 -2.35
CA ALA A 76 -7.45 7.98 -3.63
C ALA A 76 -8.50 8.33 -4.68
N GLU A 77 -8.09 8.31 -5.94
CA GLU A 77 -8.94 8.36 -7.13
C GLU A 77 -8.98 6.96 -7.75
N GLY A 78 -10.10 6.25 -7.60
CA GLY A 78 -10.16 4.83 -7.94
C GLY A 78 -9.19 4.00 -7.10
N THR A 79 -8.22 3.36 -7.75
CA THR A 79 -7.16 2.56 -7.10
C THR A 79 -5.86 3.33 -6.87
N GLU A 80 -5.76 4.56 -7.39
CA GLU A 80 -4.53 5.33 -7.35
C GLU A 80 -4.50 6.25 -6.14
N MET A 81 -3.42 6.19 -5.38
CA MET A 81 -3.17 7.09 -4.26
C MET A 81 -2.99 8.53 -4.76
N VAL A 82 -3.67 9.47 -4.11
CA VAL A 82 -3.57 10.92 -4.34
C VAL A 82 -2.77 11.59 -3.22
N SER A 83 -3.05 11.25 -1.95
CA SER A 83 -2.34 11.84 -0.81
C SER A 83 -2.40 10.95 0.43
N LEU A 84 -1.32 10.93 1.21
CA LEU A 84 -1.27 10.34 2.56
C LEU A 84 -1.53 11.38 3.66
N GLU A 85 -1.60 12.66 3.31
CA GLU A 85 -1.97 13.73 4.23
C GLU A 85 -3.48 13.84 4.27
N SER A 86 -4.07 13.79 5.47
CA SER A 86 -5.52 13.91 5.62
C SER A 86 -6.05 15.27 5.18
N GLY A 87 -5.23 16.32 5.30
CA GLY A 87 -5.50 17.63 4.74
C GLY A 87 -4.41 18.08 3.76
N PHE A 88 -4.80 18.48 2.55
CA PHE A 88 -3.87 18.90 1.50
C PHE A 88 -4.55 19.82 0.48
N THR A 89 -3.74 20.48 -0.36
CA THR A 89 -4.27 21.30 -1.46
C THR A 89 -4.37 20.45 -2.73
N TYR A 90 -5.60 20.22 -3.18
CA TYR A 90 -5.90 19.53 -4.43
C TYR A 90 -6.10 20.54 -5.56
N LYS A 91 -5.47 20.31 -6.71
CA LYS A 91 -5.65 21.16 -7.88
C LYS A 91 -6.69 20.52 -8.81
N MET A 92 -7.82 21.19 -8.98
CA MET A 92 -8.94 20.68 -9.77
C MET A 92 -8.53 20.47 -11.25
N PRO A 93 -8.79 19.30 -11.85
CA PRO A 93 -8.50 19.06 -13.26
C PRO A 93 -9.64 19.52 -14.19
N ASP A 94 -9.41 19.46 -15.50
CA ASP A 94 -10.41 19.69 -16.56
C ASP A 94 -11.42 18.53 -16.71
N ARG A 95 -11.88 17.95 -15.59
CA ARG A 95 -12.91 16.89 -15.56
C ARG A 95 -13.53 16.77 -14.18
N ASP A 96 -14.69 16.13 -14.12
CA ASP A 96 -15.28 15.70 -12.85
C ASP A 96 -14.42 14.61 -12.19
N VAL A 97 -14.30 14.66 -10.86
CA VAL A 97 -13.45 13.74 -10.09
C VAL A 97 -14.22 13.21 -8.89
N ILE A 98 -13.97 11.95 -8.56
CA ILE A 98 -14.37 11.35 -7.29
C ILE A 98 -13.11 11.03 -6.50
N LEU A 99 -12.94 11.69 -5.35
CA LEU A 99 -11.91 11.33 -4.38
C LEU A 99 -12.54 10.58 -3.22
N THR A 100 -11.93 9.46 -2.83
CA THR A 100 -12.34 8.68 -1.67
C THR A 100 -11.33 8.85 -0.55
N ALA A 101 -11.78 9.31 0.61
CA ALA A 101 -11.03 9.24 1.86
C ALA A 101 -11.22 7.85 2.45
N TYR A 102 -10.13 7.09 2.53
CA TYR A 102 -10.11 5.77 3.16
C TYR A 102 -9.69 5.89 4.62
N PHE A 103 -10.35 5.09 5.46
CA PHE A 103 -10.05 4.96 6.88
C PHE A 103 -9.98 3.47 7.25
N PHE A 104 -9.24 3.16 8.31
CA PHE A 104 -9.20 1.83 8.90
C PHE A 104 -9.40 1.91 10.41
N ILE A 105 -9.67 0.77 11.04
CA ILE A 105 -9.82 0.65 12.49
C ILE A 105 -8.50 0.12 13.06
N PRO A 106 -7.71 0.92 13.80
CA PRO A 106 -6.53 0.41 14.48
C PRO A 106 -6.92 -0.61 15.55
N GLY A 107 -6.12 -1.65 15.70
CA GLY A 107 -6.23 -2.59 16.82
C GLY A 107 -5.49 -2.07 18.06
N ASN A 108 -5.41 -2.91 19.10
CA ASN A 108 -4.81 -2.51 20.37
C ASN A 108 -3.28 -2.66 20.41
N GLY A 109 -2.68 -3.20 19.34
CA GLY A 109 -1.29 -3.63 19.33
C GLY A 109 -1.07 -4.92 20.12
N VAL A 110 0.12 -5.50 19.98
CA VAL A 110 0.54 -6.69 20.72
C VAL A 110 2.05 -6.68 20.94
N ILE A 111 2.50 -7.26 22.06
CA ILE A 111 3.92 -7.42 22.39
C ILE A 111 4.24 -8.92 22.45
N ASP A 112 5.32 -9.34 21.79
CA ASP A 112 5.79 -10.74 21.88
C ASP A 112 6.73 -10.99 23.07
N ILE A 113 7.18 -12.23 23.22
CA ILE A 113 8.07 -12.68 24.30
C ILE A 113 9.48 -12.02 24.27
N ASP A 114 9.86 -11.45 23.14
CA ASP A 114 11.13 -10.72 22.96
C ASP A 114 10.97 -9.22 23.26
N GLY A 115 9.78 -8.78 23.67
CA GLY A 115 9.47 -7.38 23.92
C GLY A 115 9.26 -6.57 22.63
N ASN A 116 9.07 -7.23 21.49
CA ASN A 116 8.77 -6.54 20.26
C ASN A 116 7.32 -6.08 20.27
N ASN A 117 7.10 -4.77 20.20
CA ASN A 117 5.78 -4.19 20.00
C ASN A 117 5.41 -4.17 18.50
N TYR A 118 4.18 -4.59 18.19
CA TYR A 118 3.59 -4.61 16.86
C TYR A 118 2.27 -3.83 16.84
N PRO A 119 2.09 -2.89 15.90
CA PRO A 119 0.77 -2.36 15.62
C PRO A 119 -0.13 -3.47 15.07
N THR A 120 -1.42 -3.35 15.32
CA THR A 120 -2.44 -4.27 14.80
C THR A 120 -3.57 -3.47 14.15
N VAL A 121 -4.39 -4.14 13.34
CA VAL A 121 -5.47 -3.53 12.57
C VAL A 121 -6.67 -4.47 12.50
N ILE A 122 -7.88 -3.91 12.55
CA ILE A 122 -9.10 -4.69 12.35
C ILE A 122 -9.46 -4.68 10.88
N ILE A 123 -9.52 -5.86 10.26
CA ILE A 123 -9.94 -6.06 8.87
C ILE A 123 -11.10 -7.06 8.87
N GLY A 124 -12.29 -6.60 8.49
CA GLY A 124 -13.52 -7.36 8.67
C GLY A 124 -13.78 -7.62 10.16
N GLN A 125 -13.78 -8.90 10.54
CA GLN A 125 -14.02 -9.34 11.92
C GLN A 125 -12.73 -9.78 12.64
N GLN A 126 -11.57 -9.59 12.01
CA GLN A 126 -10.31 -10.16 12.45
C GLN A 126 -9.32 -9.06 12.84
N GLU A 127 -8.59 -9.25 13.94
CA GLU A 127 -7.47 -8.38 14.33
C GLU A 127 -6.16 -8.98 13.82
N TRP A 128 -5.48 -8.27 12.91
CA TRP A 128 -4.25 -8.70 12.26
C TRP A 128 -3.07 -7.88 12.75
N MET A 129 -1.90 -8.50 12.88
CA MET A 129 -0.65 -7.74 12.96
C MET A 129 -0.47 -6.88 11.70
N ALA A 130 -0.11 -5.61 11.89
CA ALA A 130 0.21 -4.65 10.82
C ALA A 130 1.74 -4.60 10.53
N ALA A 131 2.54 -5.43 11.21
CA ALA A 131 3.97 -5.59 10.97
C ALA A 131 4.36 -7.07 10.95
N ASN A 132 5.44 -7.41 10.24
CA ASN A 132 5.95 -8.77 10.19
C ASN A 132 6.61 -9.16 11.52
N LEU A 133 6.45 -10.42 11.91
CA LEU A 133 7.00 -10.95 13.15
C LEU A 133 8.53 -10.88 13.16
N ARG A 134 9.12 -10.51 14.29
CA ARG A 134 10.57 -10.36 14.50
C ARG A 134 11.07 -11.07 15.77
N VAL A 135 10.32 -12.09 16.20
CA VAL A 135 10.62 -12.91 17.37
C VAL A 135 11.71 -13.94 17.06
N THR A 136 12.48 -14.29 18.07
CA THR A 136 13.62 -15.23 18.03
C THR A 136 13.37 -16.47 18.90
N ARG A 137 12.22 -16.50 19.59
CA ARG A 137 11.79 -17.55 20.51
C ARG A 137 10.29 -17.81 20.33
N PHE A 138 9.86 -19.03 20.55
CA PHE A 138 8.44 -19.35 20.71
C PHE A 138 7.89 -18.69 21.97
N ASN A 139 6.57 -18.59 22.09
CA ASN A 139 5.91 -17.93 23.22
C ASN A 139 6.07 -18.66 24.58
N ASP A 140 6.63 -19.87 24.57
CA ASP A 140 7.05 -20.62 25.77
C ASP A 140 8.52 -20.32 26.17
N GLY A 141 9.22 -19.48 25.41
CA GLY A 141 10.61 -19.10 25.61
C GLY A 141 11.62 -20.00 24.89
N THR A 142 11.18 -21.08 24.22
CA THR A 142 12.08 -21.96 23.47
C THR A 142 12.75 -21.20 22.32
N PRO A 143 14.08 -21.21 22.19
CA PRO A 143 14.77 -20.59 21.06
C PRO A 143 14.38 -21.18 19.71
N ILE A 144 14.17 -20.32 18.72
CA ILE A 144 14.12 -20.70 17.32
C ILE A 144 15.56 -20.66 16.79
N PRO A 145 16.08 -21.73 16.16
CA PRO A 145 17.42 -21.70 15.57
C PRO A 145 17.60 -20.56 14.55
N HIS A 146 18.64 -19.75 14.73
CA HIS A 146 19.07 -18.74 13.76
C HIS A 146 20.06 -19.37 12.77
N LEU A 147 19.69 -19.48 11.49
CA LEU A 147 20.52 -20.14 10.47
C LEU A 147 20.92 -19.16 9.36
N THR A 148 22.23 -18.95 9.18
CA THR A 148 22.77 -18.04 8.17
C THR A 148 23.22 -18.75 6.90
N GLU A 149 23.74 -19.97 7.01
CA GLU A 149 24.37 -20.72 5.92
C GLU A 149 23.34 -21.37 4.99
N GLY A 150 23.49 -21.19 3.68
CA GLY A 150 22.56 -21.74 2.69
C GLY A 150 22.42 -23.26 2.75
N SER A 151 23.51 -23.97 3.04
CA SER A 151 23.53 -25.42 3.17
C SER A 151 22.57 -25.95 4.22
N ASP A 152 22.38 -25.21 5.32
CA ASP A 152 21.52 -25.65 6.42
C ASP A 152 20.03 -25.65 6.01
N TRP A 153 19.66 -24.74 5.10
CA TRP A 153 18.29 -24.61 4.62
C TRP A 153 17.91 -25.69 3.61
N VAL A 154 18.85 -26.22 2.83
CA VAL A 154 18.59 -27.21 1.76
C VAL A 154 17.94 -28.49 2.30
N GLN A 155 18.35 -28.93 3.49
CA GLN A 155 17.88 -30.17 4.13
C GLN A 155 17.02 -29.90 5.37
N LEU A 156 16.60 -28.66 5.58
CA LEU A 156 15.89 -28.27 6.80
C LEU A 156 14.56 -29.02 6.92
N THR A 157 14.33 -29.58 8.11
CA THR A 157 13.08 -30.23 8.53
C THR A 157 12.58 -29.72 9.88
N THR A 158 13.25 -28.71 10.45
CA THR A 158 13.02 -28.17 11.79
C THR A 158 12.83 -26.66 11.72
N PRO A 159 12.26 -26.04 12.78
CA PRO A 159 12.12 -24.60 12.86
C PRO A 159 13.46 -23.87 12.67
N ALA A 160 13.45 -22.82 11.87
CA ALA A 160 14.55 -21.87 11.75
C ALA A 160 14.04 -20.47 11.36
N TYR A 161 14.83 -19.46 11.70
CA TYR A 161 14.67 -18.11 11.19
C TYR A 161 15.99 -17.53 10.69
N CYS A 162 15.90 -16.47 9.89
CA CYS A 162 17.01 -15.60 9.53
C CYS A 162 16.52 -14.18 9.28
N TRP A 163 17.47 -13.25 9.25
CA TRP A 163 17.23 -11.89 8.75
C TRP A 163 17.56 -11.83 7.25
N TYR A 164 16.90 -10.96 6.51
CA TYR A 164 17.25 -10.75 5.11
C TYR A 164 18.75 -10.40 4.98
N ASN A 165 19.45 -11.03 4.04
CA ASN A 165 20.92 -10.94 3.88
C ASN A 165 21.73 -11.28 5.14
N ASN A 166 21.16 -11.99 6.11
CA ASN A 166 21.76 -12.25 7.42
C ASN A 166 22.13 -10.96 8.18
N ASP A 167 21.46 -9.84 7.90
CA ASP A 167 21.70 -8.54 8.55
C ASP A 167 20.51 -8.14 9.43
N GLU A 168 20.64 -8.42 10.73
CA GLU A 168 19.66 -8.04 11.74
C GLU A 168 19.49 -6.52 11.82
N SER A 169 20.60 -5.79 11.84
CA SER A 169 20.61 -4.34 12.11
C SER A 169 19.90 -3.54 11.03
N GLY A 170 20.05 -3.95 9.76
CA GLY A 170 19.41 -3.30 8.62
C GLY A 170 17.95 -3.70 8.41
N HIS A 171 17.54 -4.91 8.78
CA HIS A 171 16.27 -5.48 8.30
C HIS A 171 15.23 -5.79 9.38
N LYS A 172 15.64 -6.02 10.63
CA LYS A 172 14.73 -6.46 11.70
C LYS A 172 13.53 -5.52 11.91
N VAL A 173 13.79 -4.22 11.99
CA VAL A 173 12.75 -3.21 12.27
C VAL A 173 11.92 -2.91 11.02
N ALA A 174 12.55 -2.86 9.85
CA ALA A 174 11.87 -2.50 8.61
C ALA A 174 11.00 -3.65 8.07
N PHE A 175 11.51 -4.89 8.09
CA PHE A 175 10.94 -6.01 7.34
C PHE A 175 10.56 -7.23 8.19
N GLY A 176 11.03 -7.31 9.43
CA GLY A 176 10.85 -8.48 10.28
C GLY A 176 11.82 -9.61 9.93
N ALA A 177 11.62 -10.77 10.54
CA ALA A 177 12.40 -11.97 10.25
C ALA A 177 11.74 -12.82 9.16
N LEU A 178 12.55 -13.67 8.54
CA LEU A 178 12.11 -14.70 7.62
C LEU A 178 12.19 -16.06 8.33
N TYR A 179 11.11 -16.82 8.28
CA TYR A 179 10.98 -18.09 8.99
C TYR A 179 10.76 -19.23 8.01
N SER A 180 11.37 -20.39 8.29
CA SER A 180 10.92 -21.65 7.69
C SER A 180 9.46 -21.91 8.07
N TRP A 181 8.71 -22.63 7.22
CA TRP A 181 7.35 -23.03 7.56
C TRP A 181 7.29 -23.97 8.77
N PHE A 182 8.36 -24.70 9.08
CA PHE A 182 8.43 -25.55 10.27
C PHE A 182 8.24 -24.80 11.59
N VAL A 183 8.40 -23.46 11.60
CA VAL A 183 8.07 -22.62 12.76
C VAL A 183 6.55 -22.59 13.02
N THR A 184 5.73 -22.66 11.98
CA THR A 184 4.26 -22.62 12.08
C THR A 184 3.66 -24.00 12.34
N ASP A 185 4.36 -25.05 11.93
CA ASP A 185 3.90 -26.43 12.02
C ASP A 185 3.98 -26.99 13.43
N VAL A 186 2.81 -27.29 14.01
CA VAL A 186 2.66 -27.88 15.34
C VAL A 186 3.42 -29.20 15.48
N GLN A 187 3.54 -29.98 14.39
CA GLN A 187 4.29 -31.24 14.44
C GLN A 187 5.80 -31.00 14.50
N SER A 188 6.32 -30.18 13.58
CA SER A 188 7.77 -29.93 13.48
C SER A 188 8.32 -29.05 14.61
N ASN A 189 7.51 -28.14 15.18
CA ASN A 189 7.92 -27.28 16.29
C ASN A 189 7.66 -27.91 17.68
N GLY A 190 7.00 -29.07 17.74
CA GLY A 190 6.70 -29.79 18.97
C GLY A 190 5.63 -29.09 19.82
N GLY A 191 4.53 -28.67 19.21
CA GLY A 191 3.36 -28.12 19.89
C GLY A 191 3.44 -26.65 20.28
N LYS A 192 4.43 -25.91 19.75
CA LYS A 192 4.72 -24.53 20.17
C LYS A 192 3.99 -23.52 19.32
N ASN A 193 3.79 -22.33 19.88
CA ASN A 193 3.22 -21.20 19.17
C ASN A 193 4.28 -20.09 19.03
N VAL A 194 4.48 -19.62 17.80
CA VAL A 194 5.42 -18.52 17.49
C VAL A 194 4.80 -17.15 17.78
N CYS A 195 3.47 -17.07 17.78
CA CYS A 195 2.72 -15.85 18.03
C CYS A 195 2.56 -15.55 19.53
N PRO A 196 2.29 -14.29 19.90
CA PRO A 196 1.94 -13.92 21.27
C PRO A 196 0.76 -14.74 21.83
N GLU A 197 0.60 -14.78 23.15
CA GLU A 197 -0.56 -15.43 23.77
C GLU A 197 -1.88 -14.81 23.30
N GLY A 198 -2.86 -15.65 22.92
CA GLY A 198 -4.13 -15.21 22.32
C GLY A 198 -4.03 -14.84 20.83
N TRP A 199 -2.93 -15.23 20.18
CA TRP A 199 -2.69 -15.03 18.75
C TRP A 199 -2.15 -16.31 18.12
N HIS A 200 -2.42 -16.50 16.83
CA HIS A 200 -1.91 -17.64 16.06
C HIS A 200 -1.44 -17.21 14.67
N VAL A 201 -0.73 -18.13 14.00
CA VAL A 201 -0.36 -17.95 12.60
C VAL A 201 -1.62 -18.22 11.76
N PRO A 202 -2.04 -17.29 10.89
CA PRO A 202 -3.28 -17.39 10.14
C PRO A 202 -3.27 -18.61 9.21
N SER A 203 -4.40 -19.31 9.18
CA SER A 203 -4.71 -20.35 8.20
C SER A 203 -4.88 -19.76 6.80
N ASP A 204 -4.87 -20.66 5.82
CA ASP A 204 -5.25 -20.37 4.43
C ASP A 204 -6.66 -19.78 4.37
N SER A 205 -7.60 -20.32 5.14
CA SER A 205 -8.98 -19.81 5.13
C SER A 205 -9.09 -18.41 5.70
N GLU A 206 -8.36 -18.07 6.76
CA GLU A 206 -8.42 -16.75 7.39
C GLU A 206 -7.84 -15.66 6.50
N TRP A 207 -6.72 -15.94 5.84
CA TRP A 207 -6.20 -15.05 4.81
C TRP A 207 -7.24 -14.80 3.70
N SER A 208 -7.91 -15.85 3.24
CA SER A 208 -8.93 -15.71 2.19
C SER A 208 -10.16 -14.94 2.65
N GLN A 209 -10.56 -15.06 3.92
CA GLN A 209 -11.61 -14.22 4.50
C GLN A 209 -11.21 -12.74 4.54
N MET A 210 -9.98 -12.43 4.95
CA MET A 210 -9.45 -11.07 4.94
C MET A 210 -9.43 -10.50 3.51
N ILE A 211 -8.96 -11.28 2.54
CA ILE A 211 -8.88 -10.85 1.14
C ILE A 211 -10.28 -10.64 0.55
N LEU A 212 -11.24 -11.51 0.86
CA LEU A 212 -12.64 -11.37 0.45
C LEU A 212 -13.29 -10.10 1.01
N HIS A 213 -12.97 -9.74 2.25
CA HIS A 213 -13.44 -8.48 2.83
C HIS A 213 -12.89 -7.26 2.05
N LEU A 214 -11.64 -7.32 1.60
CA LEU A 214 -11.00 -6.23 0.87
C LEU A 214 -11.37 -6.17 -0.62
N ASP A 215 -11.63 -7.33 -1.23
CA ASP A 215 -12.03 -7.50 -2.62
C ASP A 215 -13.12 -8.58 -2.72
N PRO A 216 -14.40 -8.18 -2.76
CA PRO A 216 -15.53 -9.11 -2.84
C PRO A 216 -15.53 -10.02 -4.08
N ASN A 217 -14.72 -9.71 -5.09
CA ASN A 217 -14.57 -10.53 -6.30
C ASN A 217 -13.41 -11.52 -6.21
N SER A 218 -12.70 -11.57 -5.08
CA SER A 218 -11.61 -12.52 -4.89
C SER A 218 -12.09 -13.97 -4.88
N ASN A 219 -11.22 -14.88 -5.29
CA ASN A 219 -11.50 -16.31 -5.35
C ASN A 219 -10.23 -17.10 -4.99
N PRO A 220 -10.19 -17.77 -3.82
CA PRO A 220 -9.02 -18.51 -3.35
C PRO A 220 -8.69 -19.76 -4.18
N ASN A 221 -9.58 -20.17 -5.09
CA ASN A 221 -9.30 -21.24 -6.04
C ASN A 221 -8.42 -20.79 -7.22
N ASN A 222 -8.23 -19.48 -7.39
CA ASN A 222 -7.34 -18.93 -8.40
C ASN A 222 -5.95 -18.67 -7.80
N LEU A 223 -4.90 -18.93 -8.59
CA LEU A 223 -3.53 -18.54 -8.22
C LEU A 223 -3.42 -17.02 -8.03
N GLN A 224 -4.17 -16.27 -8.84
CA GLN A 224 -4.43 -14.86 -8.61
C GLN A 224 -5.72 -14.71 -7.81
N GLU A 225 -5.61 -14.81 -6.49
CA GLU A 225 -6.76 -14.80 -5.59
C GLU A 225 -7.56 -13.50 -5.68
N SER A 226 -6.90 -12.35 -5.80
CA SER A 226 -7.56 -11.05 -5.87
C SER A 226 -6.91 -10.14 -6.90
N LEU A 227 -7.72 -9.30 -7.56
CA LEU A 227 -7.22 -8.33 -8.54
C LEU A 227 -6.87 -6.97 -7.90
N ASN A 228 -7.51 -6.61 -6.78
CA ASN A 228 -7.35 -5.27 -6.18
C ASN A 228 -6.96 -5.28 -4.70
N GLY A 229 -7.09 -6.42 -4.02
CA GLY A 229 -6.84 -6.56 -2.58
C GLY A 229 -5.39 -6.27 -2.20
N GLY A 230 -4.43 -6.57 -3.08
CA GLY A 230 -3.02 -6.33 -2.84
C GLY A 230 -2.71 -4.85 -2.70
N GLY A 231 -3.32 -4.00 -3.53
CA GLY A 231 -3.20 -2.56 -3.43
C GLY A 231 -3.63 -2.00 -2.08
N LYS A 232 -4.73 -2.53 -1.51
CA LYS A 232 -5.22 -2.14 -0.19
C LYS A 232 -4.37 -2.65 0.97
N LEU A 233 -3.61 -3.72 0.77
CA LEU A 233 -2.72 -4.33 1.77
C LEU A 233 -1.32 -3.72 1.79
N LYS A 234 -0.79 -3.32 0.62
CA LYS A 234 0.57 -2.79 0.49
C LYS A 234 0.73 -1.48 1.26
N GLU A 235 1.88 -1.31 1.93
CA GLU A 235 2.35 0.00 2.35
C GLU A 235 2.35 0.96 1.14
N ALA A 236 1.74 2.12 1.32
CA ALA A 236 1.62 3.12 0.27
C ALA A 236 2.94 3.92 0.11
N GLY A 237 3.14 4.48 -1.08
CA GLY A 237 4.37 5.21 -1.42
C GLY A 237 5.57 4.30 -1.71
N PHE A 238 6.78 4.85 -1.65
CA PHE A 238 8.01 4.20 -2.13
C PHE A 238 9.10 4.12 -1.06
N LEU A 239 8.74 4.22 0.21
CA LEU A 239 9.72 4.15 1.30
C LEU A 239 10.47 2.82 1.28
N HIS A 240 9.72 1.72 1.11
CA HIS A 240 10.29 0.38 1.01
C HIS A 240 9.98 -0.32 -0.32
N TRP A 241 8.90 0.06 -1.00
CA TRP A 241 8.53 -0.53 -2.28
C TRP A 241 9.27 0.12 -3.44
N ASP A 242 9.80 -0.73 -4.32
CA ASP A 242 10.28 -0.32 -5.63
C ASP A 242 9.12 0.20 -6.49
N SER A 243 9.44 1.11 -7.41
CA SER A 243 8.53 1.53 -8.47
C SER A 243 8.07 0.32 -9.31
N PRO A 244 6.79 0.23 -9.72
CA PRO A 244 5.76 1.28 -9.67
C PRO A 244 4.88 1.29 -8.41
N ASN A 245 5.06 0.35 -7.49
CA ASN A 245 4.13 0.08 -6.37
C ASN A 245 2.64 0.20 -6.75
N ALA A 246 2.25 -0.41 -7.87
CA ALA A 246 0.98 -0.16 -8.55
C ALA A 246 -0.23 -0.40 -7.64
N GLY A 247 -1.15 0.59 -7.62
CA GLY A 247 -2.39 0.58 -6.83
C GLY A 247 -2.22 0.53 -5.31
N ALA A 248 -1.01 0.80 -4.78
CA ALA A 248 -0.76 0.78 -3.35
C ALA A 248 -1.40 1.97 -2.64
N THR A 249 -2.41 1.68 -1.84
CA THR A 249 -3.18 2.67 -1.08
C THR A 249 -3.06 2.44 0.42
N ASN A 250 -2.70 1.24 0.86
CA ASN A 250 -2.75 0.82 2.26
C ASN A 250 -4.11 1.10 2.93
N ALA A 251 -5.20 1.14 2.16
CA ALA A 251 -6.53 1.49 2.66
C ALA A 251 -7.02 0.59 3.80
N SER A 252 -6.45 -0.62 3.93
CA SER A 252 -6.77 -1.55 5.01
C SER A 252 -6.02 -1.28 6.32
N GLY A 253 -4.95 -0.48 6.31
CA GLY A 253 -4.03 -0.33 7.44
C GLY A 253 -3.15 -1.55 7.70
N PHE A 254 -3.05 -2.50 6.76
CA PHE A 254 -2.23 -3.70 6.92
C PHE A 254 -0.72 -3.43 6.85
N TYR A 255 -0.27 -2.39 6.13
CA TYR A 255 1.16 -2.05 5.98
C TYR A 255 2.02 -3.23 5.48
N GLY A 256 1.56 -3.92 4.44
CA GLY A 256 2.31 -5.00 3.79
C GLY A 256 3.59 -4.47 3.15
N ARG A 257 4.75 -4.92 3.66
CA ARG A 257 6.08 -4.47 3.22
C ARG A 257 6.81 -5.51 2.37
N PRO A 258 7.70 -5.07 1.45
CA PRO A 258 8.40 -5.95 0.53
C PRO A 258 9.70 -6.50 1.13
N GLY A 259 9.57 -7.30 2.19
CA GLY A 259 10.73 -7.90 2.88
C GLY A 259 11.49 -8.96 2.07
N GLY A 260 10.99 -9.33 0.88
CA GLY A 260 11.55 -10.42 0.10
C GLY A 260 11.40 -11.77 0.80
N TYR A 261 12.22 -12.73 0.39
CA TYR A 261 12.27 -14.06 1.00
C TYR A 261 13.65 -14.70 0.80
N ARG A 262 13.90 -15.80 1.52
CA ARG A 262 15.03 -16.70 1.26
C ARG A 262 14.55 -17.88 0.43
N ASP A 263 15.24 -18.16 -0.67
CA ASP A 263 14.93 -19.32 -1.51
C ASP A 263 15.39 -20.64 -0.86
N GLN A 264 15.34 -21.72 -1.63
CA GLN A 264 15.69 -23.08 -1.18
C GLN A 264 17.21 -23.35 -1.12
N GLY A 265 18.04 -22.34 -1.40
CA GLY A 265 19.49 -22.42 -1.43
C GLY A 265 20.14 -21.30 -0.62
N THR A 266 21.05 -20.55 -1.24
CA THR A 266 21.87 -19.52 -0.57
C THR A 266 21.34 -18.10 -0.78
N ASN A 267 20.25 -17.90 -1.53
CA ASN A 267 19.91 -16.56 -2.01
C ASN A 267 18.78 -15.93 -1.20
N PHE A 268 18.92 -14.62 -1.00
CA PHE A 268 17.86 -13.72 -0.62
C PHE A 268 17.40 -12.97 -1.86
N VAL A 269 16.09 -12.89 -2.07
CA VAL A 269 15.54 -12.39 -3.33
C VAL A 269 14.34 -11.48 -3.11
N GLN A 270 14.15 -10.56 -4.05
CA GLN A 270 12.97 -9.69 -4.20
C GLN A 270 12.64 -8.75 -3.04
N MET A 271 13.61 -8.39 -2.19
CA MET A 271 13.45 -7.23 -1.31
C MET A 271 13.15 -5.98 -2.15
N GLY A 272 12.23 -5.14 -1.67
CA GLY A 272 11.70 -4.00 -2.42
C GLY A 272 10.59 -4.34 -3.41
N GLN A 273 10.48 -5.61 -3.82
CA GLN A 273 9.59 -6.02 -4.92
C GLN A 273 8.48 -6.99 -4.50
N LEU A 274 8.65 -7.73 -3.41
CA LEU A 274 7.71 -8.75 -2.99
C LEU A 274 7.55 -8.77 -1.46
N GLY A 275 6.31 -8.71 -0.99
CA GLY A 275 5.93 -9.11 0.35
C GLY A 275 5.32 -10.51 0.28
N ARG A 276 5.85 -11.46 1.07
CA ARG A 276 5.40 -12.86 1.06
C ARG A 276 5.23 -13.40 2.47
N TRP A 277 4.08 -14.02 2.74
CA TRP A 277 3.70 -14.51 4.06
C TRP A 277 3.30 -15.97 4.05
N TRP A 278 3.77 -16.70 5.05
CA TRP A 278 3.28 -18.04 5.32
C TRP A 278 1.84 -18.03 5.84
N THR A 279 1.17 -19.15 5.60
CA THR A 279 -0.01 -19.56 6.37
C THR A 279 0.33 -20.78 7.20
N ALA A 280 -0.53 -21.11 8.16
CA ALA A 280 -0.37 -22.31 8.97
C ALA A 280 -0.69 -23.63 8.23
N ASP A 281 -1.17 -23.59 6.98
CA ASP A 281 -1.68 -24.77 6.28
C ASP A 281 -0.67 -25.39 5.30
N GLU A 282 -0.44 -26.69 5.47
CA GLU A 282 0.24 -27.53 4.51
C GLU A 282 -0.59 -27.69 3.22
N HIS A 283 0.09 -27.82 2.07
CA HIS A 283 -0.59 -28.19 0.84
C HIS A 283 -0.97 -29.68 0.84
N LYS A 284 -2.27 -29.97 0.79
CA LYS A 284 -2.82 -31.35 0.90
C LYS A 284 -2.20 -32.36 -0.08
N ASP A 285 -2.04 -31.97 -1.35
CA ASP A 285 -1.48 -32.87 -2.37
C ASP A 285 0.06 -32.84 -2.45
N PHE A 286 0.72 -31.90 -1.76
CA PHE A 286 2.16 -31.67 -1.83
C PHE A 286 2.70 -31.42 -0.41
N PRO A 287 2.84 -32.46 0.43
CA PRO A 287 3.15 -32.30 1.86
C PRO A 287 4.55 -31.73 2.16
N SER A 288 5.43 -31.66 1.16
CA SER A 288 6.69 -30.91 1.25
C SER A 288 6.51 -29.39 1.11
N SER A 289 5.30 -28.92 0.82
CA SER A 289 4.95 -27.53 0.54
C SER A 289 3.85 -27.02 1.46
N ALA A 290 3.80 -25.71 1.62
CA ALA A 290 2.76 -25.03 2.38
C ALA A 290 2.23 -23.81 1.64
N TRP A 291 1.02 -23.38 1.98
CA TRP A 291 0.37 -22.23 1.38
C TRP A 291 0.99 -20.91 1.85
N TRP A 292 1.07 -19.95 0.93
CA TRP A 292 1.53 -18.59 1.18
C TRP A 292 0.74 -17.58 0.36
N ARG A 293 0.78 -16.31 0.81
CA ARG A 293 0.25 -15.14 0.08
C ARG A 293 1.36 -14.21 -0.30
N SER A 294 1.25 -13.54 -1.45
CA SER A 294 2.10 -12.40 -1.75
C SER A 294 1.37 -11.23 -2.39
N ILE A 295 2.03 -10.09 -2.27
CA ILE A 295 1.75 -8.86 -3.00
C ILE A 295 3.07 -8.36 -3.59
N GLU A 296 3.02 -7.67 -4.73
CA GLU A 296 4.21 -7.28 -5.48
C GLU A 296 4.17 -5.81 -5.94
N SER A 297 5.33 -5.26 -6.29
CA SER A 297 5.45 -3.84 -6.68
C SER A 297 4.73 -3.54 -7.99
N GLY A 298 4.77 -4.47 -8.96
CA GLY A 298 4.23 -4.28 -10.30
C GLY A 298 2.71 -4.37 -10.42
N SER A 299 2.00 -4.71 -9.34
CA SER A 299 0.61 -5.17 -9.44
C SER A 299 -0.20 -4.92 -8.16
N PRO A 300 -1.50 -4.57 -8.25
CA PRO A 300 -2.38 -4.42 -7.09
C PRO A 300 -3.00 -5.74 -6.60
N ARG A 301 -2.49 -6.87 -7.10
CA ARG A 301 -3.12 -8.18 -6.94
C ARG A 301 -2.60 -8.94 -5.72
N VAL A 302 -3.37 -9.93 -5.27
CA VAL A 302 -2.91 -10.93 -4.28
C VAL A 302 -2.72 -12.27 -4.96
N ALA A 303 -1.54 -12.85 -4.79
CA ALA A 303 -1.20 -14.18 -5.27
C ALA A 303 -1.33 -15.20 -4.12
N ARG A 304 -1.88 -16.37 -4.43
CA ARG A 304 -2.01 -17.52 -3.54
C ARG A 304 -1.38 -18.74 -4.20
N HIS A 305 -0.35 -19.27 -3.57
CA HIS A 305 0.45 -20.37 -4.12
C HIS A 305 1.00 -21.23 -2.98
N TYR A 306 1.74 -22.27 -3.34
CA TYR A 306 2.46 -23.13 -2.41
C TYR A 306 3.93 -23.25 -2.82
N LEU A 307 4.81 -23.44 -1.86
CA LEU A 307 6.24 -23.68 -2.06
C LEU A 307 6.82 -24.47 -0.90
N LEU A 308 8.05 -24.93 -1.07
CA LEU A 308 8.70 -25.83 -0.13
C LEU A 308 8.80 -25.22 1.27
N LYS A 309 8.46 -26.02 2.28
CA LYS A 309 8.45 -25.63 3.71
C LYS A 309 9.78 -25.11 4.24
N ARG A 310 10.88 -25.49 3.59
CA ARG A 310 12.24 -25.07 3.92
C ARG A 310 12.62 -23.69 3.40
N GLN A 311 11.79 -23.01 2.60
CA GLN A 311 12.06 -21.60 2.25
C GLN A 311 11.74 -20.69 3.44
N ALA A 312 12.28 -19.47 3.44
CA ALA A 312 12.03 -18.53 4.54
C ALA A 312 11.17 -17.34 4.08
N ASN A 313 9.97 -17.20 4.65
CA ASN A 313 9.04 -16.10 4.37
C ASN A 313 8.67 -15.36 5.66
N SER A 314 8.05 -14.19 5.52
CA SER A 314 7.54 -13.46 6.68
C SER A 314 6.37 -14.22 7.33
N ILE A 315 6.17 -13.99 8.61
CA ILE A 315 4.97 -14.42 9.35
C ILE A 315 4.26 -13.17 9.86
N ARG A 316 2.93 -13.22 9.87
CA ARG A 316 2.07 -12.32 10.63
C ARG A 316 1.16 -13.16 11.51
N CYS A 317 0.74 -12.63 12.64
CA CYS A 317 -0.21 -13.27 13.51
C CYS A 317 -1.58 -12.60 13.40
N ILE A 318 -2.61 -13.38 13.65
CA ILE A 318 -4.00 -12.96 13.79
C ILE A 318 -4.44 -13.33 15.22
N LYS A 319 -5.33 -12.52 15.81
CA LYS A 319 -5.85 -12.75 17.16
C LYS A 319 -6.93 -13.82 17.15
N ASP A 320 -6.98 -14.63 18.22
CA ASP A 320 -7.98 -15.70 18.43
C ASP A 320 -9.41 -15.17 18.61
#